data_AF-A0A1Z8YIY6-F1
#
_entry.id   AF-A0A1Z8YIY6-F1
#
_cell.length_a   1.000
_cell.length_b   1.000
_cell.length_c   1.000
_cell.angle_alpha   90.00
_cell.angle_beta   90.00
_cell.angle_gamma   90.00
#
_symmetry.space_group_name_H-M   'P 1'
#
loop_
_entity.id
_entity.type
_entity.pdbx_description
1 polymer ?
#
loop_
_entity_poly.entity_id
_entity_poly.type
_entity_poly.pdbx_seq_one_letter_code
_entity_poly.pdbx_strand_id
1 'polypeptide(L)'
;MVHKETAPMVEDNAPKDRVNALKCASCRYDLSGLETQSKCPECGFSIVRSQELADELILPGDELPRIRLAMALLLSSTLTGIPGIMLYCLFAVFLGLSQAWAIPDEALWSFQGLLFVASWSPVLTLAVLPRRVHVDGGVRIMVGWALGCVVGIGLINTPFQTLFLAGSALAVVCGIINLTRANRSIGSVVPAWGRLGAARQTRGPLVAAVLVIAVCRMILEYTPSYRMDDPIPVWIQLMVAATEILLFVGCIYLLINRLWLIFSLWRASALRTRERH
;
A
#
# COMPACT_ATOMS: atom_id res chain seq x y z
N MET A 1 -26.96 -59.84 4.38
CA MET A 1 -25.75 -59.00 4.29
C MET A 1 -26.21 -57.56 4.28
N VAL A 2 -26.07 -56.87 5.41
CA VAL A 2 -26.53 -55.50 5.64
C VAL A 2 -25.28 -54.68 5.89
N HIS A 3 -24.88 -53.84 4.94
CA HIS A 3 -23.77 -52.91 5.12
C HIS A 3 -24.27 -51.71 5.92
N LYS A 4 -23.78 -51.60 7.16
CA LYS A 4 -23.98 -50.49 8.08
C LYS A 4 -22.83 -49.50 7.83
N GLU A 5 -23.08 -48.47 7.02
CA GLU A 5 -22.16 -47.33 6.86
C GLU A 5 -22.22 -46.46 8.11
N THR A 6 -21.20 -46.58 8.95
CA THR A 6 -20.91 -45.63 10.04
C THR A 6 -20.07 -44.49 9.48
N ALA A 7 -20.69 -43.35 9.22
CA ALA A 7 -19.97 -42.11 8.94
C ALA A 7 -19.39 -41.53 10.25
N PRO A 8 -18.12 -41.08 10.26
CA PRO A 8 -17.54 -40.43 11.43
C PRO A 8 -18.11 -39.03 11.62
N MET A 9 -18.56 -38.74 12.85
CA MET A 9 -18.90 -37.40 13.31
C MET A 9 -17.63 -36.55 13.34
N VAL A 10 -17.49 -35.62 12.40
CA VAL A 10 -16.51 -34.53 12.47
C VAL A 10 -17.13 -33.46 13.37
N GLU A 11 -16.65 -33.42 14.60
CA GLU A 11 -16.98 -32.39 15.58
C GLU A 11 -16.19 -31.12 15.22
N ASP A 12 -16.78 -30.29 14.36
CA ASP A 12 -16.29 -28.94 14.03
C ASP A 12 -16.43 -28.02 15.25
N ASN A 13 -15.53 -28.18 16.21
CA ASN A 13 -15.30 -27.23 17.31
C ASN A 13 -14.41 -26.06 16.84
N ALA A 14 -14.73 -25.50 15.66
CA ALA A 14 -14.27 -24.16 15.34
C ALA A 14 -15.01 -23.20 16.29
N PRO A 15 -14.32 -22.26 16.96
CA PRO A 15 -15.01 -21.25 17.75
C PRO A 15 -15.98 -20.54 16.82
N LYS A 16 -17.28 -20.79 17.03
CA LYS A 16 -18.39 -20.17 16.31
C LYS A 16 -18.27 -18.69 16.58
N ASP A 17 -17.57 -18.03 15.67
CA ASP A 17 -17.31 -16.61 15.68
C ASP A 17 -18.62 -15.91 15.96
N ARG A 18 -18.56 -14.91 16.85
CA ARG A 18 -19.61 -13.93 17.05
C ARG A 18 -19.73 -13.11 15.76
N VAL A 19 -20.22 -13.73 14.69
CA VAL A 19 -20.88 -13.02 13.61
C VAL A 19 -22.07 -12.40 14.30
N ASN A 20 -21.91 -11.14 14.72
CA ASN A 20 -22.99 -10.36 15.28
C ASN A 20 -24.11 -10.43 14.25
N ALA A 21 -25.12 -11.27 14.51
CA ALA A 21 -26.28 -11.44 13.65
C ALA A 21 -26.77 -10.04 13.33
N LEU A 22 -26.76 -9.68 12.06
CA LEU A 22 -27.05 -8.33 11.62
C LEU A 22 -28.50 -8.03 11.99
N LYS A 23 -28.74 -7.07 12.89
CA LYS A 23 -30.11 -6.73 13.32
C LYS A 23 -30.58 -5.46 12.63
N CYS A 24 -31.86 -5.39 12.32
CA CYS A 24 -32.48 -4.18 11.82
C CYS A 24 -32.32 -3.04 12.83
N ALA A 25 -31.83 -1.88 12.38
CA ALA A 25 -31.61 -0.74 13.26
C ALA A 25 -32.91 -0.16 13.84
N SER A 26 -34.06 -0.41 13.18
CA SER A 26 -35.37 0.08 13.60
C SER A 26 -36.08 -0.90 14.55
N CYS A 27 -36.33 -2.14 14.13
CA CYS A 27 -37.14 -3.10 14.90
C CYS A 27 -36.32 -4.23 15.54
N ARG A 28 -35.00 -4.27 15.32
CA ARG A 28 -34.08 -5.32 15.81
C ARG A 28 -34.33 -6.74 15.28
N TYR A 29 -35.17 -6.89 14.25
CA TYR A 29 -35.34 -8.15 13.53
C TYR A 29 -34.01 -8.67 12.98
N ASP A 30 -33.81 -9.98 13.00
CA ASP A 30 -32.60 -10.63 12.50
C ASP A 30 -32.57 -10.62 10.96
N LEU A 31 -31.60 -9.93 10.38
CA LEU A 31 -31.42 -9.78 8.95
C LEU A 31 -30.46 -10.83 8.36
N SER A 32 -30.03 -11.80 9.17
CA SER A 32 -29.19 -12.90 8.73
C SER A 32 -29.89 -13.70 7.62
N GLY A 33 -29.24 -13.83 6.46
CA GLY A 33 -29.75 -14.60 5.32
C GLY A 33 -30.68 -13.84 4.36
N LEU A 34 -30.97 -12.56 4.61
CA LEU A 34 -31.71 -11.71 3.66
C LEU A 34 -30.77 -11.04 2.65
N GLU A 35 -31.27 -10.76 1.44
CA GLU A 35 -30.51 -10.00 0.43
C GLU A 35 -30.20 -8.58 0.91
N THR A 36 -28.97 -8.12 0.71
CA THR A 36 -28.47 -6.84 1.24
C THR A 36 -29.26 -5.63 0.75
N GLN A 37 -29.80 -5.68 -0.48
CA GLN A 37 -30.59 -4.60 -1.07
C GLN A 37 -32.07 -4.62 -0.69
N SER A 38 -32.51 -5.65 0.03
CA SER A 38 -33.91 -5.79 0.43
C SER A 38 -34.28 -4.89 1.62
N LYS A 39 -35.57 -4.86 1.94
CA LYS A 39 -36.12 -4.18 3.13
C LYS A 39 -36.36 -5.19 4.23
N CYS A 40 -36.25 -4.75 5.47
CA CYS A 40 -36.63 -5.56 6.62
C CYS A 40 -38.11 -5.98 6.50
N PRO A 41 -38.43 -7.27 6.62
CA PRO A 41 -39.80 -7.76 6.44
C PRO A 41 -40.78 -7.25 7.51
N GLU A 42 -40.27 -6.93 8.71
CA GLU A 42 -41.11 -6.47 9.83
C GLU A 42 -41.51 -5.00 9.74
N CYS A 43 -40.58 -4.12 9.36
CA CYS A 43 -40.80 -2.67 9.43
C CYS A 43 -40.55 -1.92 8.12
N GLY A 44 -40.16 -2.62 7.06
CA GLY A 44 -39.84 -2.02 5.75
C GLY A 44 -38.56 -1.18 5.73
N PHE A 45 -37.79 -1.13 6.82
CA PHE A 45 -36.56 -0.35 6.90
C PHE A 45 -35.45 -0.96 6.03
N SER A 46 -34.64 -0.12 5.37
CA SER A 46 -33.58 -0.60 4.48
C SER A 46 -32.54 -1.43 5.25
N ILE A 47 -32.19 -2.61 4.71
CA ILE A 47 -31.14 -3.46 5.27
C ILE A 47 -29.78 -2.78 5.12
N VAL A 48 -29.50 -2.18 3.96
CA VAL A 48 -28.29 -1.36 3.73
C VAL A 48 -28.16 -0.29 4.81
N ARG A 49 -29.24 0.43 5.12
CA ARG A 49 -29.21 1.48 6.14
C ARG A 49 -29.05 0.92 7.56
N SER A 50 -29.56 -0.27 7.83
CA SER A 50 -29.33 -0.96 9.11
C SER A 50 -27.88 -1.40 9.27
N GLN A 51 -27.23 -1.83 8.18
CA GLN A 51 -25.80 -2.13 8.18
C GLN A 51 -24.97 -0.88 8.41
N GLU A 52 -25.27 0.21 7.71
CA GLU A 52 -24.60 1.50 7.90
C GLU A 52 -24.71 1.96 9.36
N LEU A 53 -25.90 1.90 9.96
CA LEU A 53 -26.13 2.24 11.36
C LEU A 53 -25.44 1.27 12.33
N ALA A 54 -25.47 -0.04 12.04
CA ALA A 54 -24.79 -1.04 12.85
C ALA A 54 -23.28 -0.83 12.83
N ASP A 55 -22.70 -0.49 11.68
CA ASP A 55 -21.29 -0.12 11.51
C ASP A 55 -20.96 1.18 12.26
N GLU A 56 -21.89 2.16 12.31
CA GLU A 56 -21.77 3.36 13.15
C GLU A 56 -21.86 3.05 14.66
N LEU A 57 -22.55 1.98 15.06
CA LEU A 57 -22.81 1.57 16.45
C LEU A 57 -21.77 0.58 17.03
N ILE A 58 -20.81 0.08 16.24
CA ILE A 58 -19.70 -0.74 16.75
C ILE A 58 -18.92 0.12 17.77
N LEU A 59 -19.07 -0.24 19.05
CA LEU A 59 -18.80 0.60 20.21
C LEU A 59 -17.43 1.33 20.20
N PRO A 60 -17.41 2.63 20.60
CA PRO A 60 -16.23 3.53 20.61
C PRO A 60 -15.13 3.19 21.64
N GLY A 61 -15.14 1.98 22.21
CA GLY A 61 -14.16 1.52 23.20
C GLY A 61 -12.80 1.16 22.59
N ASP A 62 -12.79 0.52 21.42
CA ASP A 62 -11.58 -0.01 20.76
C ASP A 62 -11.07 0.86 19.59
N GLU A 63 -11.72 1.99 19.31
CA GLU A 63 -11.37 2.82 18.16
C GLU A 63 -10.11 3.67 18.38
N LEU A 64 -9.81 4.10 19.60
CA LEU A 64 -8.60 4.90 19.89
C LEU A 64 -7.30 4.16 19.55
N PRO A 65 -7.09 2.90 19.98
CA PRO A 65 -5.96 2.10 19.54
C PRO A 65 -5.90 1.93 18.01
N ARG A 66 -7.06 1.72 17.36
CA ARG A 66 -7.14 1.58 15.88
C ARG A 66 -6.80 2.88 15.16
N ILE A 67 -7.27 4.03 15.65
CA ILE A 67 -6.95 5.36 15.09
C ILE A 67 -5.46 5.66 15.28
N ARG A 68 -4.90 5.43 16.47
CA ARG A 68 -3.46 5.61 16.74
C ARG A 68 -2.62 4.73 15.83
N LEU A 69 -3.02 3.48 15.66
CA LEU A 69 -2.35 2.54 14.77
C LEU A 69 -2.46 2.97 13.30
N ALA A 70 -3.65 3.36 12.85
CA ALA A 70 -3.87 3.87 11.50
C ALA A 70 -3.03 5.13 11.23
N MET A 71 -2.94 6.03 12.22
CA MET A 71 -2.10 7.22 12.17
C MET A 71 -0.61 6.89 12.15
N ALA A 72 -0.15 5.92 12.96
CA ALA A 72 1.23 5.44 12.95
C ALA A 72 1.59 4.78 11.61
N LEU A 73 0.70 3.95 11.05
CA LEU A 73 0.85 3.33 9.73
C LEU A 73 0.86 4.37 8.62
N LEU A 74 0.00 5.39 8.69
CA LEU A 74 -0.01 6.50 7.75
C LEU A 74 1.27 7.30 7.82
N LEU A 75 1.64 7.76 9.00
CA LEU A 75 2.77 8.64 9.20
C LEU A 75 4.06 7.93 8.80
N SER A 76 4.27 6.70 9.26
CA SER A 76 5.43 5.90 8.88
C SER A 76 5.52 5.72 7.38
N SER A 77 4.46 5.22 6.74
CA SER A 77 4.51 4.98 5.30
C SER A 77 4.58 6.28 4.48
N THR A 78 4.14 7.42 5.01
CA THR A 78 4.29 8.74 4.37
C THR A 78 5.72 9.23 4.46
N LEU A 79 6.32 9.16 5.65
CA LEU A 79 7.69 9.60 5.92
C LEU A 79 8.75 8.70 5.30
N THR A 80 8.43 7.45 5.02
CA THR A 80 9.38 6.46 4.50
C THR A 80 9.12 6.09 3.05
N GLY A 81 7.86 5.79 2.72
CA GLY A 81 7.47 5.32 1.39
C GLY A 81 7.56 6.40 0.32
N ILE A 82 7.03 7.60 0.58
CA ILE A 82 7.01 8.68 -0.42
C ILE A 82 8.44 9.17 -0.73
N PRO A 83 9.29 9.48 0.27
CA PRO A 83 10.69 9.79 0.01
C PRO A 83 11.42 8.67 -0.73
N GLY A 84 11.14 7.41 -0.42
CA GLY A 84 11.72 6.28 -1.15
C GLY A 84 11.35 6.27 -2.64
N ILE A 85 10.07 6.51 -2.98
CA ILE A 85 9.63 6.59 -4.39
C ILE A 85 10.25 7.82 -5.07
N MET A 86 10.27 8.98 -4.41
CA MET A 86 10.87 10.20 -4.97
C MET A 86 12.37 10.05 -5.19
N LEU A 87 13.07 9.44 -4.24
CA LEU A 87 14.49 9.17 -4.32
C LEU A 87 14.82 8.17 -5.44
N TYR A 88 13.95 7.18 -5.67
CA TYR A 88 14.06 6.31 -6.85
C TYR A 88 13.90 7.08 -8.16
N CYS A 89 12.93 8.00 -8.26
CA CYS A 89 12.78 8.83 -9.46
C CYS A 89 14.02 9.68 -9.70
N LEU A 90 14.53 10.34 -8.64
CA LEU A 90 15.74 11.15 -8.71
C LEU A 90 16.95 10.31 -9.12
N PHE A 91 17.09 9.10 -8.55
CA PHE A 91 18.15 8.19 -8.89
C PHE A 91 18.08 7.73 -10.36
N ALA A 92 16.90 7.40 -10.87
CA ALA A 92 16.73 7.02 -12.28
C ALA A 92 17.09 8.16 -13.24
N VAL A 93 16.68 9.40 -12.93
CA VAL A 93 17.10 10.60 -13.65
C VAL A 93 18.62 10.78 -13.57
N PHE A 94 19.19 10.63 -12.38
CA PHE A 94 20.62 10.80 -12.14
C PHE A 94 21.46 9.77 -12.89
N LEU A 95 21.02 8.52 -12.97
CA LEU A 95 21.63 7.50 -13.83
C LEU A 95 21.58 7.86 -15.31
N GLY A 96 20.48 8.48 -15.78
CA GLY A 96 20.41 9.00 -17.14
C GLY A 96 21.41 10.13 -17.39
N LEU A 97 21.56 11.03 -16.41
CA LEU A 97 22.50 12.15 -16.49
C LEU A 97 23.96 11.73 -16.32
N SER A 98 24.26 10.71 -15.50
CA SER A 98 25.64 10.27 -15.27
C SER A 98 26.30 9.79 -16.55
N GLN A 99 25.53 9.13 -17.42
CA GLN A 99 25.99 8.71 -18.75
C GLN A 99 26.29 9.90 -19.68
N ALA A 100 25.62 11.03 -19.49
CA ALA A 100 25.79 12.22 -20.33
C ALA A 100 26.83 13.22 -19.77
N TRP A 101 27.03 13.28 -18.45
CA TRP A 101 27.76 14.36 -17.77
C TRP A 101 28.97 13.90 -16.94
N ALA A 102 29.39 12.64 -17.05
CA ALA A 102 30.55 12.08 -16.33
C ALA A 102 30.51 12.37 -14.82
N ILE A 103 29.35 12.11 -14.20
CA ILE A 103 29.15 12.32 -12.77
C ILE A 103 30.14 11.45 -11.97
N PRO A 104 30.78 11.96 -10.91
CA PRO A 104 31.69 11.18 -10.08
C PRO A 104 30.99 9.98 -9.45
N ASP A 105 31.66 8.82 -9.45
CA ASP A 105 31.12 7.58 -8.89
C ASP A 105 30.69 7.76 -7.41
N GLU A 106 31.44 8.52 -6.63
CA GLU A 106 31.16 8.80 -5.21
C GLU A 106 29.75 9.37 -4.96
N ALA A 107 29.26 10.22 -5.88
CA ALA A 107 27.91 10.78 -5.79
C ALA A 107 26.85 9.70 -6.04
N LEU A 108 27.12 8.77 -6.96
CA LEU A 108 26.24 7.64 -7.25
C LEU A 108 26.15 6.70 -6.05
N TRP A 109 27.27 6.36 -5.43
CA TRP A 109 27.32 5.54 -4.21
C TRP A 109 26.55 6.17 -3.05
N SER A 110 26.70 7.48 -2.86
CA SER A 110 25.97 8.22 -1.83
C SER A 110 24.46 8.16 -2.04
N PHE A 111 24.00 8.33 -3.29
CA PHE A 111 22.59 8.20 -3.64
C PHE A 111 22.06 6.78 -3.45
N GLN A 112 22.83 5.75 -3.84
CA GLN A 112 22.46 4.36 -3.62
C GLN A 112 22.32 4.05 -2.12
N GLY A 113 23.23 4.55 -1.28
CA GLY A 113 23.16 4.41 0.17
C GLY A 113 21.91 5.07 0.78
N LEU A 114 21.54 6.27 0.32
CA LEU A 114 20.29 6.93 0.75
C LEU A 114 19.06 6.13 0.33
N LEU A 115 19.05 5.65 -0.91
CA LEU A 115 17.93 4.87 -1.46
C LEU A 115 17.79 3.55 -0.72
N PHE A 116 18.93 2.95 -0.37
CA PHE A 116 19.01 1.80 0.50
C PHE A 116 18.36 2.07 1.86
N VAL A 117 18.80 3.09 2.59
CA VAL A 117 18.23 3.42 3.91
C VAL A 117 16.73 3.71 3.83
N ALA A 118 16.30 4.48 2.82
CA ALA A 118 14.88 4.73 2.57
C ALA A 118 14.12 3.42 2.33
N SER A 119 14.72 2.51 1.55
CA SER A 119 14.23 1.15 1.28
C SER A 119 14.40 0.15 2.43
N TRP A 120 14.74 0.56 3.65
CA TRP A 120 14.66 -0.29 4.86
C TRP A 120 13.73 0.26 5.94
N SER A 121 13.45 1.56 5.90
CA SER A 121 12.67 2.24 6.93
C SER A 121 11.21 1.72 7.12
N PRO A 122 10.46 1.33 6.08
CA PRO A 122 9.19 0.61 6.22
C PRO A 122 9.29 -0.74 6.95
N VAL A 123 10.35 -1.51 6.72
CA VAL A 123 10.55 -2.81 7.41
C VAL A 123 10.82 -2.58 8.89
N LEU A 124 11.69 -1.62 9.23
CA LEU A 124 11.93 -1.23 10.62
C LEU A 124 10.64 -0.75 11.29
N THR A 125 9.84 0.06 10.59
CA THR A 125 8.58 0.53 11.14
C THR A 125 7.62 -0.63 11.43
N LEU A 126 7.45 -1.55 10.47
CA LEU A 126 6.58 -2.71 10.66
C LEU A 126 7.10 -3.65 11.76
N ALA A 127 8.41 -3.77 11.94
CA ALA A 127 9.02 -4.58 13.00
C ALA A 127 8.74 -4.01 14.40
N VAL A 128 8.59 -2.69 14.50
CA VAL A 128 8.23 -2.00 15.76
C VAL A 128 6.72 -2.06 16.05
N LEU A 129 5.89 -2.39 15.06
CA LEU A 129 4.45 -2.49 15.28
C LEU A 129 4.08 -3.73 16.12
N PRO A 130 3.09 -3.61 17.03
CA PRO A 130 2.67 -4.73 17.88
C PRO A 130 2.28 -5.96 17.05
N ARG A 131 2.71 -7.16 17.49
CA ARG A 131 2.39 -8.44 16.82
C ARG A 131 0.89 -8.69 16.60
N ARG A 132 0.02 -8.11 17.42
CA ARG A 132 -1.45 -8.20 17.26
C ARG A 132 -1.97 -7.55 15.97
N VAL A 133 -1.16 -6.72 15.34
CA VAL A 133 -1.46 -6.02 14.08
C VAL A 133 -0.84 -6.73 12.87
N HIS A 134 -0.07 -7.81 13.09
CA HIS A 134 0.47 -8.59 11.99
C HIS A 134 -0.67 -9.37 11.32
N VAL A 135 -1.37 -8.69 10.41
CA VAL A 135 -2.30 -9.30 9.48
C VAL A 135 -1.48 -10.28 8.64
N ASP A 136 -1.99 -11.50 8.43
CA ASP A 136 -1.30 -12.65 7.81
C ASP A 136 -0.64 -12.38 6.43
N GLY A 137 -0.92 -11.24 5.81
CA GLY A 137 -0.28 -10.77 4.58
C GLY A 137 0.88 -9.78 4.74
N GLY A 138 1.14 -9.22 5.93
CA GLY A 138 2.16 -8.19 6.16
C GLY A 138 3.59 -8.77 6.13
N VAL A 139 3.77 -9.93 6.74
CA VAL A 139 5.06 -10.64 6.82
C VAL A 139 5.55 -11.04 5.43
N ARG A 140 4.67 -11.54 4.54
CA ARG A 140 5.06 -11.92 3.17
C ARG A 140 5.57 -10.73 2.35
N ILE A 141 5.00 -9.54 2.56
CA ILE A 141 5.49 -8.31 1.91
C ILE A 141 6.83 -7.89 2.51
N MET A 142 6.99 -7.94 3.84
CA MET A 142 8.28 -7.67 4.49
C MET A 142 9.39 -8.59 4.01
N VAL A 143 9.10 -9.88 3.86
CA VAL A 143 10.07 -10.86 3.34
C VAL A 143 10.42 -10.55 1.90
N GLY A 144 9.43 -10.29 1.02
CA GLY A 144 9.70 -9.87 -0.36
C GLY A 144 10.53 -8.58 -0.44
N TRP A 145 10.31 -7.66 0.50
CA TRP A 145 11.07 -6.41 0.61
C TRP A 145 12.51 -6.61 1.06
N ALA A 146 12.69 -7.33 2.16
CA ALA A 146 13.99 -7.65 2.70
C ALA A 146 14.80 -8.46 1.68
N LEU A 147 14.17 -9.38 0.95
CA LEU A 147 14.82 -10.12 -0.12
C LEU A 147 15.25 -9.20 -1.27
N GLY A 148 14.39 -8.28 -1.72
CA GLY A 148 14.73 -7.29 -2.75
C GLY A 148 15.90 -6.39 -2.34
N CYS A 149 15.92 -5.97 -1.07
CA CYS A 149 17.02 -5.16 -0.54
C CYS A 149 18.31 -5.98 -0.34
N VAL A 150 18.24 -7.23 0.11
CA VAL A 150 19.40 -8.12 0.23
C VAL A 150 20.02 -8.43 -1.14
N VAL A 151 19.18 -8.66 -2.15
CA VAL A 151 19.63 -8.76 -3.55
C VAL A 151 20.30 -7.46 -3.97
N GLY A 152 19.72 -6.29 -3.64
CA GLY A 152 20.35 -4.99 -3.87
C GLY A 152 21.72 -4.85 -3.20
N ILE A 153 21.88 -5.25 -1.93
CA ILE A 153 23.14 -5.17 -1.15
C ILE A 153 24.21 -6.08 -1.72
N GLY A 154 23.86 -7.34 -2.03
CA GLY A 154 24.82 -8.31 -2.57
C GLY A 154 25.44 -7.85 -3.90
N LEU A 155 24.83 -6.85 -4.54
CA LEU A 155 25.15 -6.38 -5.88
C LEU A 155 25.76 -4.98 -5.89
N ILE A 156 25.87 -4.33 -4.74
CA ILE A 156 26.66 -3.10 -4.53
C ILE A 156 28.12 -3.31 -4.96
N ASN A 157 28.65 -4.54 -4.91
CA ASN A 157 30.00 -4.90 -5.40
C ASN A 157 30.04 -5.46 -6.82
N THR A 158 28.93 -5.42 -7.57
CA THR A 158 28.90 -5.90 -8.96
C THR A 158 28.74 -4.73 -9.93
N PRO A 159 29.33 -4.79 -11.14
CA PRO A 159 29.20 -3.73 -12.15
C PRO A 159 27.77 -3.57 -12.71
N PHE A 160 26.80 -4.35 -12.23
CA PHE A 160 25.45 -4.41 -12.77
C PHE A 160 24.52 -3.41 -12.08
N GLN A 161 24.56 -2.16 -12.54
CA GLN A 161 23.60 -1.10 -12.17
C GLN A 161 22.14 -1.56 -12.41
N THR A 162 21.93 -2.39 -13.43
CA THR A 162 20.66 -3.05 -13.76
C THR A 162 20.03 -3.82 -12.60
N LEU A 163 20.82 -4.58 -11.85
CA LEU A 163 20.30 -5.39 -10.75
C LEU A 163 19.92 -4.53 -9.55
N PHE A 164 20.69 -3.48 -9.25
CA PHE A 164 20.33 -2.50 -8.25
C PHE A 164 19.03 -1.77 -8.62
N LEU A 165 18.87 -1.42 -9.90
CA LEU A 165 17.64 -0.80 -10.40
C LEU A 165 16.43 -1.74 -10.27
N ALA A 166 16.59 -3.02 -10.59
CA ALA A 166 15.54 -4.02 -10.41
C ALA A 166 15.17 -4.21 -8.93
N GLY A 167 16.17 -4.33 -8.05
CA GLY A 167 15.97 -4.47 -6.60
C GLY A 167 15.26 -3.26 -5.99
N SER A 168 15.70 -2.05 -6.34
CA SER A 168 15.08 -0.80 -5.90
C SER A 168 13.66 -0.63 -6.47
N ALA A 169 13.41 -0.97 -7.73
CA ALA A 169 12.06 -0.97 -8.31
C ALA A 169 11.12 -1.92 -7.56
N LEU A 170 11.57 -3.13 -7.23
CA LEU A 170 10.79 -4.08 -6.44
C LEU A 170 10.48 -3.55 -5.04
N ALA A 171 11.46 -2.91 -4.40
CA ALA A 171 11.26 -2.24 -3.13
C ALA A 171 10.20 -1.12 -3.25
N VAL A 172 10.28 -0.28 -4.27
CA VAL A 172 9.29 0.78 -4.52
C VAL A 172 7.89 0.20 -4.75
N VAL A 173 7.75 -0.86 -5.56
CA VAL A 173 6.46 -1.53 -5.81
C VAL A 173 5.83 -2.05 -4.52
N CYS A 174 6.61 -2.74 -3.70
CA CYS A 174 6.14 -3.22 -2.41
C CYS A 174 5.78 -2.06 -1.46
N GLY A 175 6.52 -0.95 -1.51
CA GLY A 175 6.18 0.30 -0.83
C GLY A 175 4.80 0.81 -1.24
N ILE A 176 4.52 0.87 -2.54
CA ILE A 176 3.20 1.27 -3.09
C ILE A 176 2.09 0.31 -2.64
N ILE A 177 2.34 -1.00 -2.62
CA ILE A 177 1.37 -1.99 -2.13
C ILE A 177 1.07 -1.77 -0.64
N ASN A 178 2.10 -1.51 0.16
CA ASN A 178 1.97 -1.24 1.59
C ASN A 178 1.20 0.07 1.84
N LEU A 179 1.55 1.13 1.11
CA LEU A 179 0.84 2.42 1.12
C LEU A 179 -0.66 2.24 0.85
N THR A 180 -1.00 1.42 -0.15
CA THR A 180 -2.39 1.15 -0.53
C THR A 180 -3.15 0.36 0.54
N ARG A 181 -2.49 -0.58 1.21
CA ARG A 181 -3.09 -1.33 2.33
C ARG A 181 -3.38 -0.41 3.50
N ALA A 182 -2.42 0.44 3.89
CA ALA A 182 -2.63 1.46 4.91
C ALA A 182 -3.82 2.37 4.54
N ASN A 183 -3.91 2.81 3.28
CA ASN A 183 -5.02 3.60 2.78
C ASN A 183 -6.38 2.87 2.86
N ARG A 184 -6.41 1.53 2.72
CA ARG A 184 -7.64 0.74 2.86
C ARG A 184 -8.06 0.59 4.31
N SER A 185 -7.12 0.36 5.24
CA SER A 185 -7.43 0.22 6.67
C SER A 185 -7.99 1.50 7.28
N ILE A 186 -7.70 2.67 6.72
CA ILE A 186 -8.29 3.95 7.17
C ILE A 186 -9.70 4.14 6.62
N GLY A 187 -10.05 3.48 5.52
CA GLY A 187 -11.36 3.65 4.90
C GLY A 187 -12.52 3.23 5.80
N SER A 188 -12.28 2.30 6.74
CA SER A 188 -13.26 1.95 7.77
C SER A 188 -13.37 2.99 8.89
N VAL A 189 -12.37 3.86 9.06
CA VAL A 189 -12.31 4.85 10.13
C VAL A 189 -12.77 6.24 9.66
N VAL A 190 -12.54 6.55 8.38
CA VAL A 190 -12.90 7.85 7.78
C VAL A 190 -13.93 7.60 6.67
N PRO A 191 -15.24 7.68 6.95
CA PRO A 191 -16.30 7.44 5.95
C PRO A 191 -16.16 8.32 4.71
N ALA A 192 -15.64 9.55 4.89
CA ALA A 192 -15.36 10.46 3.77
C ALA A 192 -14.36 9.88 2.75
N TRP A 193 -13.42 9.04 3.17
CA TRP A 193 -12.50 8.34 2.26
C TRP A 193 -13.20 7.28 1.41
N GLY A 194 -14.22 6.61 1.97
CA GLY A 194 -15.07 5.68 1.22
C GLY A 194 -15.86 6.37 0.10
N ARG A 195 -16.26 7.63 0.32
CA ARG A 195 -17.05 8.43 -0.63
C ARG A 195 -16.25 8.99 -1.81
N LEU A 196 -14.92 8.94 -1.79
CA LEU A 196 -14.09 9.49 -2.88
C LEU A 196 -14.22 8.73 -4.21
N GLY A 197 -14.75 7.50 -4.21
CA GLY A 197 -15.03 6.75 -5.43
C GLY A 197 -13.83 6.68 -6.39
N ALA A 198 -14.00 7.24 -7.60
CA ALA A 198 -12.99 7.28 -8.66
C ALA A 198 -11.79 8.22 -8.36
N ALA A 199 -11.95 9.19 -7.45
CA ALA A 199 -10.84 10.05 -7.01
C ALA A 199 -9.83 9.28 -6.12
N ARG A 200 -10.14 8.03 -5.75
CA ARG A 200 -9.22 7.16 -5.02
C ARG A 200 -8.08 6.74 -5.93
N GLN A 201 -6.87 7.18 -5.60
CA GLN A 201 -5.67 6.78 -6.32
C GLN A 201 -5.55 5.25 -6.34
N THR A 202 -5.54 4.68 -7.54
CA THR A 202 -5.35 3.25 -7.73
C THR A 202 -3.85 2.93 -7.75
N ARG A 203 -3.47 1.78 -7.19
CA ARG A 203 -2.06 1.34 -7.15
C ARG A 203 -1.53 0.91 -8.52
N GLY A 204 -2.43 0.50 -9.42
CA GLY A 204 -2.07 -0.08 -10.72
C GLY A 204 -1.17 0.83 -11.55
N PRO A 205 -1.57 2.09 -11.82
CA PRO A 205 -0.76 3.03 -12.60
C PRO A 205 0.61 3.31 -11.99
N LEU A 206 0.72 3.46 -10.65
CA LEU A 206 1.99 3.71 -9.98
C LEU A 206 2.94 2.50 -10.09
N VAL A 207 2.43 1.29 -9.86
CA VAL A 207 3.22 0.06 -9.99
C VAL A 207 3.66 -0.13 -11.44
N ALA A 208 2.76 0.09 -12.41
CA ALA A 208 3.07 0.00 -13.82
C ALA A 208 4.16 1.01 -14.22
N ALA A 209 4.08 2.26 -13.77
CA ALA A 209 5.08 3.27 -14.04
C ALA A 209 6.48 2.88 -13.53
N VAL A 210 6.57 2.39 -12.29
CA VAL A 210 7.85 1.92 -11.71
C VAL A 210 8.44 0.76 -12.52
N LEU A 211 7.62 -0.22 -12.92
CA LEU A 211 8.07 -1.36 -13.72
C LEU A 211 8.50 -0.94 -15.12
N VAL A 212 7.77 -0.02 -15.77
CA VAL A 212 8.13 0.52 -17.08
C VAL A 212 9.48 1.24 -17.03
N ILE A 213 9.69 2.10 -16.03
CA ILE A 213 10.98 2.79 -15.82
C ILE A 213 12.10 1.77 -15.66
N ALA A 214 11.94 0.79 -14.76
CA ALA A 214 12.94 -0.23 -14.51
C ALA A 214 13.27 -1.00 -15.79
N VAL A 215 12.27 -1.58 -16.47
CA VAL A 215 12.48 -2.39 -17.68
C VAL A 215 13.12 -1.60 -18.81
N CYS A 216 12.66 -0.37 -19.07
CA CYS A 216 13.20 0.44 -20.15
C CYS A 216 14.65 0.86 -19.90
N ARG A 217 14.99 1.21 -18.66
CA ARG A 217 16.38 1.48 -18.27
C ARG A 217 17.26 0.25 -18.41
N MET A 218 16.77 -0.94 -18.03
CA MET A 218 17.50 -2.20 -18.27
C MET A 218 17.73 -2.44 -19.76
N ILE A 219 16.71 -2.23 -20.62
CA ILE A 219 16.86 -2.35 -22.07
C ILE A 219 17.92 -1.38 -22.60
N LEU A 220 17.89 -0.12 -22.17
CA LEU A 220 18.87 0.90 -22.58
C LEU A 220 20.30 0.53 -22.18
N GLU A 221 20.49 -0.08 -21.00
CA GLU A 221 21.80 -0.54 -20.51
C GLU A 221 22.34 -1.72 -21.34
N TYR A 222 21.47 -2.66 -21.75
CA TYR A 222 21.85 -3.84 -22.53
C TYR A 222 21.86 -3.64 -24.04
N THR A 223 21.53 -2.44 -24.54
CA THR A 223 21.56 -2.16 -25.99
C THR A 223 22.96 -1.65 -26.35
N PRO A 224 23.85 -2.48 -26.93
CA PRO A 224 25.22 -2.10 -27.21
C PRO A 224 25.28 -0.97 -28.24
N SER A 225 26.00 0.10 -27.89
CA SER A 225 26.27 1.29 -28.70
C SER A 225 25.02 2.01 -29.24
N TYR A 226 24.63 3.07 -28.53
CA TYR A 226 23.84 4.19 -29.04
C TYR A 226 24.49 4.72 -30.33
N ARG A 227 24.10 4.21 -31.50
CA ARG A 227 24.28 4.98 -32.72
C ARG A 227 23.19 6.04 -32.71
N MET A 228 23.59 7.31 -32.76
CA MET A 228 22.67 8.46 -32.81
C MET A 228 21.66 8.36 -33.97
N ASP A 229 21.93 7.50 -34.96
CA ASP A 229 21.08 7.26 -36.11
C ASP A 229 19.87 6.35 -35.81
N ASP A 230 19.89 5.62 -34.68
CA ASP A 230 18.77 4.74 -34.31
C ASP A 230 17.70 5.54 -33.54
N PRO A 231 16.45 5.63 -34.06
CA PRO A 231 15.39 6.38 -33.39
C PRO A 231 14.85 5.65 -32.14
N ILE A 232 15.01 4.33 -32.05
CA ILE A 232 14.40 3.50 -31.01
C ILE A 232 14.88 3.90 -29.60
N PRO A 233 16.19 4.00 -29.31
CA PRO A 233 16.67 4.37 -27.98
C PRO A 233 16.19 5.77 -27.54
N VAL A 234 16.11 6.73 -28.48
CA VAL A 234 15.59 8.08 -28.22
C VAL A 234 14.12 8.03 -27.78
N TRP A 235 13.28 7.25 -28.46
CA TRP A 235 11.89 7.07 -28.07
C TRP A 235 11.75 6.39 -26.70
N ILE A 236 12.60 5.40 -26.41
CA ILE A 236 12.61 4.73 -25.10
C ILE A 236 12.99 5.74 -24.00
N GLN A 237 14.02 6.57 -24.21
CA GLN A 237 14.40 7.62 -23.25
C GLN A 237 13.28 8.64 -23.01
N LEU A 238 12.61 9.09 -24.08
CA LEU A 238 11.49 10.03 -23.96
C LEU A 238 10.32 9.40 -23.18
N MET A 239 10.01 8.14 -23.45
CA MET A 239 8.96 7.40 -22.72
C MET A 239 9.33 7.24 -21.24
N VAL A 240 10.59 6.93 -20.93
CA VAL A 240 11.08 6.85 -19.54
C VAL A 240 10.96 8.19 -18.84
N ALA A 241 11.43 9.28 -19.46
CA ALA A 241 11.36 10.62 -18.88
C ALA A 241 9.90 11.06 -18.63
N ALA A 242 9.00 10.81 -19.58
CA ALA A 242 7.58 11.08 -19.41
C ALA A 242 6.98 10.27 -18.25
N THR A 243 7.37 9.00 -18.13
CA THR A 243 6.90 8.11 -17.04
C THR A 243 7.46 8.54 -15.68
N GLU A 244 8.72 8.98 -15.61
CA GLU A 244 9.34 9.54 -14.39
C GLU A 244 8.62 10.80 -13.92
N ILE A 245 8.29 11.72 -14.84
CA ILE A 245 7.51 12.93 -14.52
C ILE A 245 6.12 12.57 -14.00
N LEU A 246 5.42 11.65 -14.66
CA LEU A 246 4.08 11.21 -14.22
C LEU A 246 4.14 10.51 -12.86
N LEU A 247 5.17 9.70 -12.61
CA LEU A 247 5.38 9.05 -11.31
C LEU A 247 5.63 10.10 -10.22
N PHE A 248 6.45 11.11 -10.50
CA PHE A 248 6.73 12.22 -9.59
C PHE A 248 5.47 13.03 -9.24
N VAL A 249 4.67 13.41 -10.24
CA VAL A 249 3.37 14.07 -10.04
C VAL A 249 2.42 13.18 -9.23
N GLY A 250 2.39 11.89 -9.54
CA GLY A 250 1.63 10.89 -8.80
C GLY A 250 2.03 10.78 -7.32
N CYS A 251 3.32 10.94 -7.01
CA CYS A 251 3.84 10.98 -5.64
C CYS A 251 3.42 12.24 -4.88
N ILE A 252 3.47 13.41 -5.53
CA ILE A 252 2.96 14.66 -4.93
C ILE A 252 1.47 14.52 -4.61
N TYR A 253 0.69 14.00 -5.55
CA TYR A 253 -0.74 13.77 -5.34
C TYR A 253 -1.00 12.80 -4.17
N LEU A 254 -0.20 11.72 -4.09
CA LEU A 254 -0.27 10.74 -3.00
C LEU A 254 0.08 11.37 -1.64
N LEU A 255 1.07 12.27 -1.61
CA LEU A 255 1.46 13.01 -0.41
C LEU A 255 0.33 13.93 0.06
N ILE A 256 -0.24 14.73 -0.84
CA ILE A 256 -1.35 15.65 -0.51
C ILE A 256 -2.54 14.87 0.05
N ASN A 257 -2.94 13.79 -0.61
CA ASN A 257 -4.03 12.92 -0.16
C ASN A 257 -3.77 12.35 1.25
N ARG A 258 -2.52 12.05 1.56
CA ARG A 258 -2.14 11.52 2.87
C ARG A 258 -2.10 12.56 3.97
N LEU A 259 -1.58 13.75 3.67
CA LEU A 259 -1.65 14.88 4.60
C LEU A 259 -3.11 15.20 4.93
N TRP A 260 -3.99 15.18 3.92
CA TRP A 260 -5.43 15.36 4.14
C TRP A 260 -6.04 14.26 5.01
N LEU A 261 -5.69 12.98 4.79
CA LEU A 261 -6.16 11.86 5.62
C LEU A 261 -5.68 11.97 7.07
N ILE A 262 -4.39 12.29 7.27
CA ILE A 262 -3.79 12.47 8.60
C ILE A 262 -4.51 13.60 9.33
N PHE A 263 -4.73 14.74 8.67
CA PHE A 263 -5.44 15.87 9.24
C PHE A 263 -6.90 15.53 9.60
N SER A 264 -7.58 14.77 8.73
CA SER A 264 -8.96 14.31 8.96
C SER A 264 -9.07 13.39 10.18
N LEU A 265 -8.14 12.43 10.31
CA LEU A 265 -8.06 11.54 11.48
C LEU A 265 -7.75 12.32 12.76
N TRP A 266 -6.81 13.27 12.68
CA TRP A 266 -6.46 14.10 13.82
C TRP A 266 -7.66 14.92 14.31
N ARG A 267 -8.40 15.56 13.39
CA ARG A 267 -9.63 16.30 13.72
C ARG A 267 -10.70 15.40 14.35
N ALA A 268 -10.91 14.21 13.80
CA ALA A 268 -11.85 13.24 14.36
C ALA A 268 -11.45 12.81 15.79
N SER A 269 -10.15 12.57 16.03
CA SER A 269 -9.64 12.22 17.36
C SER A 269 -9.82 13.35 18.38
N ALA A 270 -9.61 14.60 17.96
CA ALA A 270 -9.77 15.77 18.82
C ALA A 270 -11.22 15.99 19.26
N LEU A 271 -12.18 15.84 18.34
CA LEU A 271 -13.62 15.97 18.64
C LEU A 271 -14.07 14.93 19.68
N ARG A 272 -13.68 13.67 19.50
CA ARG A 272 -14.03 12.59 20.43
C ARG A 272 -13.37 12.73 21.81
N THR A 273 -12.23 13.38 21.88
CA THR A 273 -11.56 13.64 23.17
C THR A 273 -12.32 14.69 23.97
N ARG A 274 -12.93 15.68 23.29
CA ARG A 274 -13.79 16.68 23.93
C ARG A 274 -15.11 16.10 24.43
N GLU A 275 -15.73 15.17 23.72
CA GLU A 275 -16.99 14.54 24.15
C GLU A 275 -16.86 13.67 25.42
N ARG A 276 -15.64 13.33 25.84
CA ARG A 276 -15.38 12.56 27.06
C ARG A 276 -15.18 13.43 28.31
N HIS A 277 -15.07 14.74 28.15
CA HIS A 277 -14.84 15.71 29.23
C HIS A 277 -16.10 16.54 29.46
#